data_AF-A0A0D6ES16-F1
#
_entry.id   AF-A0A0D6ES16-F1
#
_cell.length_a   1.000
_cell.length_b   1.000
_cell.length_c   1.000
_cell.angle_alpha   90.00
_cell.angle_beta   90.00
_cell.angle_gamma   90.00
#
_symmetry.space_group_name_H-M   'P 1'
#
loop_
_entity.id
_entity.type
_entity.pdbx_description
1 polymer ?
#
loop_
_entity_poly.entity_id
_entity_poly.type
_entity_poly.pdbx_seq_one_letter_code
_entity_poly.pdbx_strand_id
1 'polypeptide(L)'
;MSRFIKMLEVNRVRGEGASYLANSDLLPVPPEHRLWKAWNFGTFWIADSFNINTFMIASSMVGAGLTWWQAWLCVWVGYAIAGIFLVLNAIPGARYHVIFPAVRRTHCFSLARASQHSSSFCQYCRASFGVLGALWPTLNRSVMACVWYGVQAWIGGEATYTLLLAIFPSLAHLHNGIPSSGTDTAHFLTFFLFSLLSLTVIWFPIHTLRHFFTLKAVLAPIGGITLFAWCLGKANGAGSLMSAPSTIHGSELGWTFVAQLMGCLGNMATLIVNAVDFASRAEKRSDVVLPQLISLPVTFAITSLFGILIGSSTEIIFGEFVWSPLDVMTKFLTAEGGASHATRAGVAIISICFIVAQIGTNIAAGCDLTAIFPRFITIRRGGYIAALIGFCMCPWNLLASGANFSTYLSAYTVFLSSIAGVMTAHYWLVAGQKVKTDDLYTFSKSGAYRYFYGFNLRAFAAYLAGIAPNMPGFVGAVGRTVPLAATHIYELSWFVGFGISALIYYILCRLFPLPSLTEEDVDTITLGPYANTSPAELEKRASSYSRSFDDAKPDVEEEKSLDGNTRVDMV
;
A
#
# COMPACT_ATOMS: atom_id res chain seq x y z
N MET A 1 10.28 26.01 22.90
CA MET A 1 10.19 24.65 22.30
C MET A 1 9.07 23.79 22.86
N SER A 2 8.88 23.64 24.19
CA SER A 2 7.89 22.68 24.74
C SER A 2 6.41 22.98 24.41
N ARG A 3 6.02 24.25 24.27
CA ARG A 3 4.66 24.64 23.84
C ARG A 3 4.36 24.30 22.37
N PHE A 4 5.33 24.50 21.48
CA PHE A 4 5.19 24.18 20.05
C PHE A 4 5.11 22.66 19.81
N ILE A 5 5.91 21.90 20.57
CA ILE A 5 5.86 20.44 20.58
C ILE A 5 4.50 19.94 21.11
N LYS A 6 3.99 20.52 22.21
CA LYS A 6 2.64 20.20 22.73
C LYS A 6 1.51 20.54 21.77
N MET A 7 1.66 21.59 20.95
CA MET A 7 0.67 21.98 19.93
C MET A 7 0.64 21.02 18.73
N LEU A 8 1.76 20.37 18.44
CA LEU A 8 1.87 19.35 17.40
C LEU A 8 1.42 17.95 17.88
N GLU A 9 1.42 17.72 19.19
CA GLU A 9 0.98 16.46 19.80
C GLU A 9 -0.52 16.22 19.65
N VAL A 10 -0.88 14.99 19.26
CA VAL A 10 -2.27 14.54 19.21
C VAL A 10 -2.79 14.35 20.65
N ASN A 11 -4.01 14.85 20.93
CA ASN A 11 -4.65 14.76 22.25
C ASN A 11 -4.69 13.30 22.75
N ARG A 12 -4.09 13.06 23.92
CA ARG A 12 -4.07 11.75 24.59
C ARG A 12 -5.32 11.54 25.42
N VAL A 13 -5.78 10.30 25.52
CA VAL A 13 -6.59 9.86 26.66
C VAL A 13 -5.66 9.88 27.88
N ARG A 14 -6.01 10.67 28.90
CA ARG A 14 -5.18 10.92 30.08
C ARG A 14 -5.27 9.71 31.03
N GLY A 15 -4.19 8.93 31.18
CA GLY A 15 -4.16 7.83 32.16
C GLY A 15 -3.05 6.78 32.05
N GLU A 16 -2.39 6.58 30.91
CA GLU A 16 -1.45 5.46 30.74
C GLU A 16 0.03 5.87 30.90
N GLY A 17 0.63 5.47 32.01
CA GLY A 17 2.06 5.59 32.30
C GLY A 17 2.95 4.61 31.52
N ALA A 18 2.82 4.56 30.18
CA ALA A 18 3.74 3.87 29.23
C ALA A 18 3.50 4.34 27.77
N SER A 19 3.42 5.66 27.56
CA SER A 19 2.70 6.30 26.45
C SER A 19 3.40 6.35 25.05
N TYR A 20 4.26 5.40 24.66
CA TYR A 20 4.69 5.25 23.25
C TYR A 20 4.28 3.92 22.62
N LEU A 21 3.97 2.90 23.43
CA LEU A 21 3.76 1.51 22.98
C LEU A 21 2.37 0.95 23.27
N ALA A 22 1.56 1.60 24.13
CA ALA A 22 0.17 1.25 24.54
C ALA A 22 -0.80 2.43 24.19
N ASN A 23 -1.99 2.14 23.63
CA ASN A 23 -3.08 3.07 23.24
C ASN A 23 -4.36 2.23 23.08
N SER A 24 -5.55 2.78 23.20
CA SER A 24 -6.81 2.00 23.10
C SER A 24 -7.02 1.33 21.73
N ASP A 25 -6.31 1.79 20.71
CA ASP A 25 -6.33 1.25 19.35
C ASP A 25 -5.24 0.17 19.11
N LEU A 26 -4.37 -0.07 20.11
CA LEU A 26 -3.28 -1.06 20.16
C LEU A 26 -3.73 -2.47 20.46
N LEU A 27 -4.90 -2.59 21.07
CA LEU A 27 -5.35 -3.85 21.60
C LEU A 27 -5.73 -4.81 20.46
N PRO A 28 -5.55 -6.13 20.68
CA PRO A 28 -6.02 -7.14 19.74
C PRO A 28 -7.48 -6.87 19.34
N VAL A 29 -7.82 -7.12 18.07
CA VAL A 29 -9.16 -6.87 17.55
C VAL A 29 -10.18 -7.63 18.40
N PRO A 30 -11.10 -6.92 19.06
CA PRO A 30 -12.17 -7.55 19.83
C PRO A 30 -12.98 -8.50 18.93
N PRO A 31 -13.53 -9.61 19.44
CA PRO A 31 -14.34 -10.54 18.65
C PRO A 31 -15.46 -9.85 17.86
N GLU A 32 -16.09 -8.83 18.43
CA GLU A 32 -17.13 -7.98 17.82
C GLU A 32 -16.68 -7.21 16.56
N HIS A 33 -15.37 -6.99 16.39
CA HIS A 33 -14.80 -6.29 15.24
C HIS A 33 -14.20 -7.23 14.19
N ARG A 34 -14.20 -8.56 14.41
CA ARG A 34 -13.70 -9.60 13.49
C ARG A 34 -14.75 -9.98 12.45
N LEU A 35 -15.17 -9.00 11.65
CA LEU A 35 -16.30 -9.17 10.74
C LEU A 35 -15.92 -9.80 9.39
N TRP A 36 -14.63 -10.01 9.08
CA TRP A 36 -14.20 -10.44 7.76
C TRP A 36 -14.33 -11.96 7.58
N LYS A 37 -15.37 -12.34 6.83
CA LYS A 37 -15.56 -13.68 6.25
C LYS A 37 -14.83 -13.83 4.91
N ALA A 38 -14.67 -15.07 4.45
CA ALA A 38 -14.03 -15.44 3.18
C ALA A 38 -14.43 -14.58 1.97
N TRP A 39 -15.73 -14.28 1.80
CA TRP A 39 -16.22 -13.44 0.69
C TRP A 39 -15.64 -12.02 0.69
N ASN A 40 -15.40 -11.42 1.86
CA ASN A 40 -14.83 -10.07 1.95
C ASN A 40 -13.38 -10.02 1.43
N PHE A 41 -12.63 -11.11 1.59
CA PHE A 41 -11.30 -11.22 1.00
C PHE A 41 -11.39 -11.33 -0.52
N GLY A 42 -12.35 -12.08 -1.04
CA GLY A 42 -12.61 -12.17 -2.48
C GLY A 42 -12.97 -10.81 -3.10
N THR A 43 -13.91 -10.08 -2.51
CA THR A 43 -14.30 -8.75 -3.01
C THR A 43 -13.22 -7.69 -2.84
N PHE A 44 -12.39 -7.80 -1.79
CA PHE A 44 -11.21 -6.96 -1.63
C PHE A 44 -10.23 -7.16 -2.79
N TRP A 45 -9.91 -8.42 -3.13
CA TRP A 45 -8.99 -8.70 -4.24
C TRP A 45 -9.54 -8.28 -5.60
N ILE A 46 -10.85 -8.41 -5.82
CA ILE A 46 -11.49 -7.85 -7.02
C ILE A 46 -11.31 -6.33 -7.06
N ALA A 47 -11.55 -5.63 -5.96
CA ALA A 47 -11.42 -4.17 -5.92
C ALA A 47 -9.96 -3.69 -6.09
N ASP A 48 -9.00 -4.49 -5.63
CA ASP A 48 -7.57 -4.19 -5.72
C ASP A 48 -6.98 -4.51 -7.12
N SER A 49 -7.41 -5.61 -7.74
CA SER A 49 -6.89 -6.05 -9.04
C SER A 49 -7.20 -5.06 -10.16
N PHE A 50 -8.39 -4.43 -10.12
CA PHE A 50 -8.82 -3.40 -11.07
C PHE A 50 -8.15 -2.04 -10.79
N ASN A 51 -6.86 -1.96 -11.13
CA ASN A 51 -6.07 -0.74 -11.09
C ASN A 51 -5.23 -0.58 -12.37
N ILE A 52 -4.96 0.67 -12.79
CA ILE A 52 -4.24 0.98 -14.05
C ILE A 52 -2.84 0.36 -14.07
N ASN A 53 -2.16 0.38 -12.94
CA ASN A 53 -0.84 -0.21 -12.76
C ASN A 53 -0.79 -1.70 -13.18
N THR A 54 -1.79 -2.50 -12.81
CA THR A 54 -1.85 -3.93 -13.17
C THR A 54 -1.98 -4.11 -14.68
N PHE A 55 -2.74 -3.25 -15.37
CA PHE A 55 -2.79 -3.25 -16.82
C PHE A 55 -1.43 -2.90 -17.43
N MET A 56 -0.74 -1.89 -16.88
CA MET A 56 0.57 -1.45 -17.35
C MET A 56 1.64 -2.53 -17.15
N ILE A 57 1.65 -3.22 -16.01
CA ILE A 57 2.55 -4.36 -15.76
C ILE A 57 2.30 -5.44 -16.80
N ALA A 58 1.06 -5.88 -16.96
CA ALA A 58 0.71 -6.96 -17.88
C ALA A 58 1.02 -6.60 -19.34
N SER A 59 0.79 -5.34 -19.73
CA SER A 59 1.12 -4.83 -21.06
C SER A 59 2.63 -4.73 -21.26
N SER A 60 3.39 -4.30 -20.26
CA SER A 60 4.85 -4.22 -20.34
C SER A 60 5.52 -5.59 -20.60
N MET A 61 4.88 -6.70 -20.19
CA MET A 61 5.35 -8.06 -20.49
C MET A 61 5.31 -8.37 -21.99
N VAL A 62 4.27 -7.90 -22.68
CA VAL A 62 4.13 -8.04 -24.14
C VAL A 62 5.14 -7.12 -24.83
N GLY A 63 5.31 -5.90 -24.34
CA GLY A 63 6.34 -4.97 -24.84
C GLY A 63 7.77 -5.50 -24.66
N ALA A 64 8.00 -6.34 -23.66
CA ALA A 64 9.26 -7.04 -23.46
C ALA A 64 9.45 -8.25 -24.41
N GLY A 65 8.50 -8.55 -25.31
CA GLY A 65 8.64 -9.55 -26.36
C GLY A 65 8.03 -10.92 -26.07
N LEU A 66 7.28 -11.07 -24.96
CA LEU A 66 6.52 -12.29 -24.66
C LEU A 66 5.23 -12.34 -25.50
N THR A 67 4.82 -13.55 -25.90
CA THR A 67 3.48 -13.74 -26.48
C THR A 67 2.39 -13.51 -25.44
N TRP A 68 1.16 -13.24 -25.90
CA TRP A 68 0.02 -13.04 -25.01
C TRP A 68 -0.21 -14.21 -24.03
N TRP A 69 -0.03 -15.46 -24.49
CA TRP A 69 -0.25 -16.64 -23.66
C TRP A 69 0.91 -16.86 -22.67
N GLN A 70 2.14 -16.52 -23.06
CA GLN A 70 3.31 -16.56 -22.16
C GLN A 70 3.19 -15.50 -21.08
N ALA A 71 2.81 -14.27 -21.45
CA ALA A 71 2.53 -13.20 -20.50
C ALA A 71 1.39 -13.58 -19.54
N TRP A 72 0.30 -14.17 -20.05
CA TRP A 72 -0.80 -14.60 -19.21
C TRP A 72 -0.43 -15.75 -18.27
N LEU A 73 0.35 -16.73 -18.74
CA LEU A 73 0.90 -17.79 -17.89
C LEU A 73 1.85 -17.23 -16.81
N CYS A 74 2.69 -16.27 -17.18
CA CYS A 74 3.61 -15.57 -16.27
C CYS A 74 2.84 -14.89 -15.13
N VAL A 75 1.73 -14.22 -15.46
CA VAL A 75 0.81 -13.61 -14.49
C VAL A 75 0.23 -14.66 -13.55
N TRP A 76 -0.34 -15.76 -14.08
CA TRP A 76 -0.90 -16.83 -13.25
C TRP A 76 0.12 -17.39 -12.26
N VAL A 77 1.32 -17.72 -12.73
CA VAL A 77 2.37 -18.30 -11.90
C VAL A 77 2.90 -17.27 -10.90
N GLY A 78 3.19 -16.05 -11.33
CA GLY A 78 3.72 -14.98 -10.47
C GLY A 78 2.76 -14.62 -9.33
N TYR A 79 1.48 -14.42 -9.63
CA TYR A 79 0.49 -14.10 -8.61
C TYR A 79 0.11 -15.32 -7.74
N ALA A 80 0.17 -16.55 -8.25
CA ALA A 80 0.00 -17.74 -7.42
C ALA A 80 1.12 -17.87 -6.38
N ILE A 81 2.37 -17.64 -6.79
CA ILE A 81 3.52 -17.62 -5.88
C ILE A 81 3.39 -16.47 -4.88
N ALA A 82 2.97 -15.28 -5.32
CA ALA A 82 2.69 -14.14 -4.43
C ALA A 82 1.64 -14.50 -3.38
N GLY A 83 0.57 -15.21 -3.77
CA GLY A 83 -0.47 -15.71 -2.88
C GLY A 83 0.06 -16.64 -1.79
N ILE A 84 1.03 -17.51 -2.10
CA ILE A 84 1.68 -18.38 -1.11
C ILE A 84 2.40 -17.55 -0.04
N PHE A 85 3.27 -16.61 -0.47
CA PHE A 85 3.99 -15.75 0.47
C PHE A 85 3.06 -14.84 1.29
N LEU A 86 1.98 -14.38 0.65
CA LEU A 86 0.96 -13.58 1.29
C LEU A 86 0.26 -14.36 2.41
N VAL A 87 -0.17 -15.59 2.14
CA VAL A 87 -0.82 -16.46 3.14
C VAL A 87 0.14 -16.80 4.29
N LEU A 88 1.41 -17.08 3.99
CA LEU A 88 2.43 -17.36 5.01
C LEU A 88 2.60 -16.21 6.01
N ASN A 89 2.52 -14.97 5.54
CA ASN A 89 2.57 -13.77 6.38
C ASN A 89 1.20 -13.39 6.97
N ALA A 90 0.09 -13.80 6.36
CA ALA A 90 -1.27 -13.51 6.85
C ALA A 90 -1.66 -14.35 8.08
N ILE A 91 -1.21 -15.60 8.17
CA ILE A 91 -1.59 -16.54 9.25
C ILE A 91 -1.34 -15.99 10.68
N PRO A 92 -0.17 -15.39 11.00
CA PRO A 92 0.04 -14.74 12.30
C PRO A 92 -1.02 -13.69 12.63
N GLY A 93 -1.41 -12.87 11.65
CA GLY A 93 -2.45 -11.85 11.83
C GLY A 93 -3.80 -12.49 12.15
N ALA A 94 -4.17 -13.56 11.44
CA ALA A 94 -5.42 -14.29 11.66
C ALA A 94 -5.49 -15.05 13.00
N ARG A 95 -4.35 -15.43 13.58
CA ARG A 95 -4.28 -16.18 14.85
C ARG A 95 -4.31 -15.26 16.06
N TYR A 96 -3.55 -14.16 16.02
CA TYR A 96 -3.36 -13.30 17.18
C TYR A 96 -4.21 -12.02 17.14
N HIS A 97 -4.76 -11.65 15.97
CA HIS A 97 -5.60 -10.45 15.80
C HIS A 97 -4.93 -9.14 16.27
N VAL A 98 -3.61 -9.04 16.18
CA VAL A 98 -2.78 -7.95 16.72
C VAL A 98 -2.69 -6.76 15.74
N ILE A 99 -2.78 -5.48 16.19
CA ILE A 99 -2.79 -4.24 15.36
C ILE A 99 -2.06 -3.04 16.03
N PHE A 100 -1.03 -2.35 15.45
CA PHE A 100 -0.70 -0.89 15.72
C PHE A 100 0.39 -0.06 14.95
N PRO A 101 0.28 1.29 14.64
CA PRO A 101 -0.49 2.44 15.22
C PRO A 101 -1.55 3.30 14.48
N ALA A 102 -2.51 3.71 15.34
CA ALA A 102 -3.23 4.99 15.55
C ALA A 102 -4.48 5.41 14.72
N VAL A 103 -5.54 5.72 15.50
CA VAL A 103 -6.80 6.46 15.25
C VAL A 103 -8.08 5.60 15.16
N ARG A 104 -8.71 5.30 16.31
CA ARG A 104 -10.14 5.46 16.52
C ARG A 104 -10.42 6.95 16.70
N ARG A 105 -11.26 7.48 15.82
CA ARG A 105 -12.37 8.27 16.32
C ARG A 105 -13.52 7.30 16.52
N THR A 106 -13.96 7.21 17.77
CA THR A 106 -15.21 6.62 18.22
C THR A 106 -16.34 7.08 17.30
N HIS A 107 -16.99 6.14 16.61
CA HIS A 107 -18.44 6.06 16.45
C HIS A 107 -18.73 4.74 15.71
N CYS A 108 -19.49 3.89 16.37
CA CYS A 108 -20.04 2.65 15.83
C CYS A 108 -20.79 2.94 14.52
N PHE A 109 -20.37 2.35 13.40
CA PHE A 109 -21.29 1.75 12.45
C PHE A 109 -20.53 0.85 11.47
N SER A 110 -21.11 -0.33 11.25
CA SER A 110 -20.77 -1.30 10.22
C SER A 110 -20.40 -0.64 8.88
N LEU A 111 -19.43 -1.24 8.17
CA LEU A 111 -19.04 -0.97 6.77
C LEU A 111 -17.96 0.09 6.46
N ALA A 112 -17.04 0.42 7.37
CA ALA A 112 -15.78 1.11 7.02
C ALA A 112 -14.61 0.11 6.93
N ARG A 113 -14.59 -0.73 5.88
CA ARG A 113 -13.65 -1.86 5.77
C ARG A 113 -12.24 -1.54 5.24
N ALA A 114 -11.97 -0.43 4.53
CA ALA A 114 -10.84 -0.41 3.61
C ALA A 114 -9.60 0.45 3.95
N SER A 115 -9.55 1.25 5.02
CA SER A 115 -8.46 2.25 5.16
C SER A 115 -7.99 2.47 6.60
N GLN A 116 -7.58 1.40 7.27
CA GLN A 116 -6.95 1.45 8.59
C GLN A 116 -5.75 0.48 8.63
N HIS A 117 -5.04 0.41 7.50
CA HIS A 117 -4.31 -0.76 7.00
C HIS A 117 -2.81 -0.80 7.30
N SER A 118 -2.28 -0.01 8.23
CA SER A 118 -0.81 0.05 8.43
C SER A 118 -0.27 -0.27 9.80
N SER A 119 -1.11 -0.85 10.64
CA SER A 119 -0.84 -0.93 12.06
C SER A 119 -0.39 -2.34 12.49
N SER A 120 -0.94 -3.45 12.02
CA SER A 120 -0.51 -4.81 12.44
C SER A 120 0.91 -5.18 12.00
N PHE A 121 1.37 -4.69 10.84
CA PHE A 121 2.73 -4.93 10.32
C PHE A 121 3.82 -4.59 11.34
N CYS A 122 3.69 -3.45 12.04
CA CYS A 122 4.70 -2.98 13.00
C CYS A 122 4.89 -4.00 14.13
N GLN A 123 3.82 -4.67 14.58
CA GLN A 123 3.89 -5.58 15.72
C GLN A 123 4.56 -6.91 15.37
N TYR A 124 4.26 -7.45 14.19
CA TYR A 124 4.96 -8.63 13.71
C TYR A 124 6.45 -8.33 13.45
N CYS A 125 6.76 -7.11 13.00
CA CYS A 125 8.15 -6.65 12.94
C CYS A 125 8.81 -6.50 14.32
N ARG A 126 8.06 -6.17 15.39
CA ARG A 126 8.61 -6.10 16.77
C ARG A 126 9.01 -7.48 17.28
N ALA A 127 8.26 -8.52 16.92
CA ALA A 127 8.64 -9.89 17.25
C ALA A 127 9.98 -10.26 16.61
N SER A 128 10.22 -9.92 15.34
CA SER A 128 11.44 -10.32 14.64
C SER A 128 12.63 -9.36 14.83
N PHE A 129 12.43 -8.05 14.67
CA PHE A 129 13.49 -7.02 14.69
C PHE A 129 13.69 -6.35 16.06
N GLY A 130 12.77 -6.57 17.00
CA GLY A 130 12.76 -5.93 18.32
C GLY A 130 11.90 -4.68 18.39
N VAL A 131 11.59 -4.25 19.62
CA VAL A 131 10.66 -3.14 19.88
C VAL A 131 11.08 -1.82 19.20
N LEU A 132 12.38 -1.51 19.19
CA LEU A 132 12.91 -0.33 18.49
C LEU A 132 13.36 -0.67 17.06
N GLY A 133 13.90 -1.87 16.83
CA GLY A 133 14.34 -2.31 15.50
C GLY A 133 13.22 -2.38 14.47
N ALA A 134 11.97 -2.63 14.91
CA ALA A 134 10.78 -2.62 14.05
C ALA A 134 10.51 -1.28 13.35
N LEU A 135 11.09 -0.18 13.84
CA LEU A 135 10.98 1.12 13.17
C LEU A 135 11.62 1.09 11.77
N TRP A 136 12.65 0.27 11.54
CA TRP A 136 13.32 0.18 10.24
C TRP A 136 12.43 -0.45 9.15
N PRO A 137 11.85 -1.64 9.33
CA PRO A 137 10.85 -2.18 8.41
C PRO A 137 9.65 -1.24 8.22
N THR A 138 9.18 -0.62 9.31
CA THR A 138 8.06 0.34 9.26
C THR A 138 8.39 1.55 8.39
N LEU A 139 9.59 2.11 8.54
CA LEU A 139 10.06 3.23 7.72
C LEU A 139 10.14 2.85 6.24
N ASN A 140 10.72 1.69 5.91
CA ASN A 140 10.80 1.20 4.53
C ASN A 140 9.39 1.11 3.92
N ARG A 141 8.43 0.54 4.64
CA ARG A 141 7.02 0.45 4.22
C ARG A 141 6.39 1.81 3.98
N SER A 142 6.55 2.78 4.89
CA SER A 142 5.93 4.09 4.72
C SER A 142 6.57 4.90 3.59
N VAL A 143 7.89 4.77 3.38
CA VAL A 143 8.57 5.35 2.22
C VAL A 143 7.96 4.78 0.94
N MET A 144 7.76 3.46 0.87
CA MET A 144 7.11 2.84 -0.29
C MET A 144 5.70 3.35 -0.54
N ALA A 145 4.91 3.54 0.51
CA ALA A 145 3.59 4.11 0.39
C ALA A 145 3.60 5.52 -0.22
N CYS A 146 4.61 6.34 0.13
CA CYS A 146 4.81 7.67 -0.45
C CYS A 146 5.17 7.59 -1.94
N VAL A 147 6.03 6.64 -2.32
CA VAL A 147 6.39 6.50 -3.73
C VAL A 147 5.21 6.00 -4.56
N TRP A 148 4.49 5.00 -4.06
CA TRP A 148 3.27 4.52 -4.69
C TRP A 148 2.23 5.63 -4.81
N TYR A 149 2.07 6.47 -3.79
CA TYR A 149 1.22 7.65 -3.90
C TYR A 149 1.63 8.54 -5.09
N GLY A 150 2.94 8.82 -5.25
CA GLY A 150 3.45 9.62 -6.37
C GLY A 150 3.16 9.00 -7.74
N VAL A 151 3.47 7.71 -7.91
CA VAL A 151 3.21 6.94 -9.14
C VAL A 151 1.72 6.95 -9.49
N GLN A 152 0.86 6.66 -8.50
CA GLN A 152 -0.58 6.66 -8.68
C GLN A 152 -1.13 8.07 -8.93
N ALA A 153 -0.56 9.11 -8.33
CA ALA A 153 -0.93 10.50 -8.61
C ALA A 153 -0.55 10.93 -10.04
N TRP A 154 0.59 10.46 -10.57
CA TRP A 154 0.98 10.70 -11.96
C TRP A 154 0.00 10.06 -12.94
N ILE A 155 -0.33 8.77 -12.75
CA ILE A 155 -1.32 8.06 -13.54
C ILE A 155 -2.69 8.77 -13.48
N GLY A 156 -3.08 9.30 -12.32
CA GLY A 156 -4.29 10.13 -12.18
C GLY A 156 -4.21 11.45 -12.95
N GLY A 157 -3.04 12.06 -13.01
CA GLY A 157 -2.73 13.23 -13.83
C GLY A 157 -2.83 12.97 -15.33
N GLU A 158 -2.35 11.83 -15.80
CA GLU A 158 -2.49 11.38 -17.20
C GLU A 158 -3.95 11.09 -17.56
N ALA A 159 -4.72 10.49 -16.65
CA ALA A 159 -6.16 10.29 -16.83
C ALA A 159 -6.89 11.64 -16.89
N THR A 160 -6.46 12.62 -16.10
CA THR A 160 -6.99 13.99 -16.13
C THR A 160 -6.59 14.72 -17.42
N TYR A 161 -5.39 14.50 -17.92
CA TYR A 161 -4.96 15.00 -19.25
C TYR A 161 -5.85 14.46 -20.35
N THR A 162 -6.07 13.14 -20.37
CA THR A 162 -6.94 12.48 -21.36
C THR A 162 -8.37 13.02 -21.30
N LEU A 163 -8.91 13.24 -20.09
CA LEU A 163 -10.22 13.86 -19.89
C LEU A 163 -10.27 15.30 -20.43
N LEU A 164 -9.30 16.13 -20.08
CA LEU A 164 -9.27 17.53 -20.51
C LEU A 164 -9.02 17.65 -22.01
N LEU A 165 -8.22 16.77 -22.61
CA LEU A 165 -8.04 16.71 -24.06
C LEU A 165 -9.34 16.33 -24.77
N ALA A 166 -10.13 15.41 -24.20
CA ALA A 166 -11.43 15.06 -24.74
C ALA A 166 -12.43 16.23 -24.70
N ILE A 167 -12.38 17.09 -23.68
CA ILE A 167 -13.28 18.26 -23.54
C ILE A 167 -12.76 19.46 -24.35
N PHE A 168 -11.47 19.75 -24.23
CA PHE A 168 -10.76 20.88 -24.82
C PHE A 168 -9.57 20.40 -25.67
N PRO A 169 -9.77 20.17 -26.98
CA PRO A 169 -8.69 19.74 -27.88
C PRO A 169 -7.53 20.74 -27.99
N SER A 170 -7.77 22.01 -27.66
CA SER A 170 -6.75 23.07 -27.63
C SER A 170 -5.61 22.79 -26.64
N LEU A 171 -5.82 21.90 -25.66
CA LEU A 171 -4.80 21.52 -24.69
C LEU A 171 -3.59 20.83 -25.34
N ALA A 172 -3.77 20.14 -26.47
CA ALA A 172 -2.66 19.52 -27.23
C ALA A 172 -1.69 20.54 -27.85
N HIS A 173 -2.12 21.79 -28.05
CA HIS A 173 -1.30 22.85 -28.64
C HIS A 173 -0.70 23.80 -27.60
N LEU A 174 -0.80 23.46 -26.31
CA LEU A 174 -0.25 24.30 -25.25
C LEU A 174 1.28 24.39 -25.38
N HIS A 175 1.80 25.63 -25.40
CA HIS A 175 3.24 25.86 -25.48
C HIS A 175 3.97 25.21 -24.30
N ASN A 176 5.00 24.42 -24.59
CA ASN A 176 5.79 23.77 -23.55
C ASN A 176 6.82 24.75 -22.96
N GLY A 177 6.51 25.32 -21.80
CA GLY A 177 7.39 26.23 -21.05
C GLY A 177 8.42 25.54 -20.16
N ILE A 178 8.42 24.21 -20.05
CA ILE A 178 9.36 23.41 -19.23
C ILE A 178 10.03 22.28 -20.03
N PRO A 179 10.77 22.58 -21.11
CA PRO A 179 11.38 21.55 -21.96
C PRO A 179 12.45 20.70 -21.26
N SER A 180 13.03 21.18 -20.15
CA SER A 180 14.15 20.53 -19.44
C SER A 180 13.73 19.63 -18.28
N SER A 181 12.44 19.58 -17.91
CA SER A 181 11.97 18.88 -16.70
C SER A 181 11.63 17.40 -16.91
N GLY A 182 11.79 16.88 -18.13
CA GLY A 182 11.44 15.51 -18.49
C GLY A 182 9.93 15.26 -18.65
N THR A 183 9.11 16.32 -18.74
CA THR A 183 7.67 16.24 -18.99
C THR A 183 7.18 17.48 -19.72
N ASP A 184 5.95 17.44 -20.25
CA ASP A 184 5.32 18.59 -20.90
C ASP A 184 4.53 19.45 -19.90
N THR A 185 4.44 20.74 -20.21
CA THR A 185 3.65 21.71 -19.42
C THR A 185 2.19 21.26 -19.24
N ALA A 186 1.59 20.66 -20.27
CA ALA A 186 0.21 20.19 -20.20
C ALA A 186 0.03 19.01 -19.22
N HIS A 187 0.93 18.03 -19.27
CA HIS A 187 0.94 16.87 -18.35
C HIS A 187 1.24 17.29 -16.91
N PHE A 188 2.17 18.24 -16.72
CA PHE A 188 2.44 18.79 -15.39
C PHE A 188 1.24 19.56 -14.81
N LEU A 189 0.54 20.35 -15.64
CA LEU A 189 -0.66 21.07 -15.23
C LEU A 189 -1.76 20.09 -14.80
N THR A 190 -2.03 19.04 -15.56
CA THR A 190 -3.08 18.06 -15.22
C THR A 190 -2.72 17.21 -14.00
N PHE A 191 -1.44 16.89 -13.84
CA PHE A 191 -0.92 16.29 -12.61
C PHE A 191 -1.13 17.20 -11.39
N PHE A 192 -0.88 18.49 -11.53
CA PHE A 192 -1.14 19.48 -10.47
C PHE A 192 -2.63 19.58 -10.14
N LEU A 193 -3.50 19.63 -11.16
CA LEU A 193 -4.96 19.66 -10.98
C LEU A 193 -5.47 18.38 -10.29
N PHE A 194 -5.00 17.21 -10.72
CA PHE A 194 -5.34 15.94 -10.07
C PHE A 194 -4.87 15.92 -8.61
N SER A 195 -3.64 16.38 -8.36
CA SER A 195 -3.07 16.45 -7.01
C SER A 195 -3.91 17.36 -6.11
N LEU A 196 -4.36 18.52 -6.60
CA LEU A 196 -5.23 19.43 -5.85
C LEU A 196 -6.57 18.77 -5.48
N LEU A 197 -7.18 18.05 -6.43
CA LEU A 197 -8.42 17.31 -6.19
C LEU A 197 -8.21 16.17 -5.16
N SER A 198 -7.15 15.39 -5.34
CA SER A 198 -6.72 14.33 -4.44
C SER A 198 -6.52 14.84 -3.00
N LEU A 199 -5.80 15.96 -2.83
CA LEU A 199 -5.55 16.60 -1.53
C LEU A 199 -6.83 17.05 -0.82
N THR A 200 -7.84 17.47 -1.59
CA THR A 200 -9.15 17.85 -1.05
C THR A 200 -9.89 16.64 -0.50
N VAL A 201 -9.84 15.50 -1.20
CA VAL A 201 -10.49 14.26 -0.76
C VAL A 201 -9.80 13.66 0.49
N ILE A 202 -8.47 13.78 0.60
CA ILE A 202 -7.69 13.34 1.78
C ILE A 202 -8.10 14.07 3.07
N TRP A 203 -8.63 15.28 2.96
CA TRP A 203 -9.07 16.05 4.13
C TRP A 203 -10.25 15.36 4.86
N PHE A 204 -11.13 14.70 4.09
CA PHE A 204 -12.29 14.03 4.66
C PHE A 204 -11.88 12.78 5.45
N PRO A 205 -12.47 12.58 6.63
CA PRO A 205 -12.12 11.43 7.45
C PRO A 205 -12.60 10.14 6.79
N ILE A 206 -11.75 9.10 6.83
CA ILE A 206 -11.94 7.83 6.12
C ILE A 206 -13.31 7.16 6.34
N HIS A 207 -13.92 7.35 7.52
CA HIS A 207 -15.22 6.74 7.82
C HIS A 207 -16.35 7.26 6.92
N THR A 208 -16.29 8.52 6.47
CA THR A 208 -17.28 9.08 5.52
C THR A 208 -17.00 8.63 4.08
N LEU A 209 -15.75 8.27 3.78
CA LEU A 209 -15.30 7.84 2.46
C LEU A 209 -15.68 6.38 2.12
N ARG A 210 -16.37 5.65 3.00
CA ARG A 210 -16.81 4.28 2.73
C ARG A 210 -17.60 4.16 1.42
N HIS A 211 -18.48 5.12 1.16
CA HIS A 211 -19.33 5.15 -0.03
C HIS A 211 -18.50 5.47 -1.28
N PHE A 212 -17.42 6.24 -1.13
CA PHE A 212 -16.47 6.51 -2.21
C PHE A 212 -15.70 5.24 -2.62
N PHE A 213 -15.29 4.41 -1.65
CA PHE A 213 -14.67 3.12 -1.95
C PHE A 213 -15.64 2.14 -2.64
N THR A 214 -16.91 2.11 -2.23
CA THR A 214 -17.94 1.31 -2.93
C THR A 214 -18.16 1.80 -4.36
N LEU A 215 -18.22 3.13 -4.57
CA LEU A 215 -18.31 3.72 -5.90
C LEU A 215 -17.11 3.34 -6.78
N LYS A 216 -15.89 3.46 -6.24
CA LYS A 216 -14.66 3.02 -6.92
C LYS A 216 -14.74 1.55 -7.35
N ALA A 217 -15.17 0.65 -6.46
CA ALA A 217 -15.24 -0.78 -6.73
C ALA A 217 -16.19 -1.13 -7.88
N VAL A 218 -17.18 -0.28 -8.16
CA VAL A 218 -18.11 -0.45 -9.29
C VAL A 218 -17.58 0.24 -10.55
N LEU A 219 -17.09 1.47 -10.44
CA LEU A 219 -16.66 2.24 -11.61
C LEU A 219 -15.36 1.73 -12.24
N ALA A 220 -14.41 1.24 -11.44
CA ALA A 220 -13.11 0.82 -11.97
C ALA A 220 -13.23 -0.40 -12.93
N PRO A 221 -13.99 -1.48 -12.59
CA PRO A 221 -14.23 -2.56 -13.53
C PRO A 221 -14.99 -2.12 -14.78
N ILE A 222 -15.99 -1.24 -14.65
CA ILE A 222 -16.75 -0.73 -15.80
C ILE A 222 -15.82 0.02 -16.77
N GLY A 223 -14.96 0.90 -16.26
CA GLY A 223 -13.99 1.63 -17.09
C GLY A 223 -13.02 0.69 -17.83
N GLY A 224 -12.44 -0.28 -17.11
CA GLY A 224 -11.52 -1.26 -17.68
C GLY A 224 -12.16 -2.16 -18.74
N ILE A 225 -13.35 -2.71 -18.46
CA ILE A 225 -14.09 -3.58 -19.39
C ILE A 225 -14.54 -2.80 -20.63
N THR A 226 -14.98 -1.54 -20.45
CA THR A 226 -15.39 -0.68 -21.57
C THR A 226 -14.23 -0.40 -22.50
N LEU A 227 -13.06 -0.02 -21.95
CA LEU A 227 -11.85 0.20 -22.75
C LEU A 227 -11.41 -1.06 -23.50
N PHE A 228 -11.46 -2.22 -22.82
CA PHE A 228 -11.14 -3.51 -23.41
C PHE A 228 -12.07 -3.86 -24.58
N ALA A 229 -13.39 -3.77 -24.39
CA ALA A 229 -14.38 -4.06 -25.43
C ALA A 229 -14.23 -3.13 -26.64
N TRP A 230 -13.90 -1.86 -26.39
CA TRP A 230 -13.68 -0.89 -27.45
C TRP A 230 -12.42 -1.20 -28.29
N CYS A 231 -11.29 -1.47 -27.64
CA CYS A 231 -10.06 -1.84 -28.33
C CYS A 231 -10.25 -3.11 -29.18
N LEU A 232 -10.94 -4.12 -28.63
CA LEU A 232 -11.21 -5.36 -29.35
C LEU A 232 -12.12 -5.17 -30.57
N GLY A 233 -13.13 -4.30 -30.45
CA GLY A 233 -14.00 -3.94 -31.56
C GLY A 233 -13.26 -3.20 -32.69
N LYS A 234 -12.29 -2.34 -32.34
CA LYS A 234 -11.46 -1.60 -33.31
C LYS A 234 -10.39 -2.47 -33.98
N ALA A 235 -9.90 -3.49 -33.30
CA ALA A 235 -8.90 -4.43 -33.84
C ALA A 235 -9.51 -5.51 -34.78
N ASN A 236 -10.81 -5.46 -35.09
CA ASN A 236 -11.53 -6.50 -35.86
C ASN A 236 -11.41 -7.91 -35.25
N GLY A 237 -11.42 -8.00 -33.92
CA GLY A 237 -11.41 -9.26 -33.17
C GLY A 237 -10.05 -9.65 -32.59
N ALA A 238 -10.02 -10.76 -31.84
CA ALA A 238 -8.82 -11.25 -31.15
C ALA A 238 -7.85 -12.05 -32.04
N GLY A 239 -8.22 -12.34 -33.29
CA GLY A 239 -7.61 -13.41 -34.10
C GLY A 239 -6.14 -13.17 -34.51
N SER A 240 -5.82 -11.98 -35.00
CA SER A 240 -4.44 -11.58 -35.35
C SER A 240 -3.59 -11.31 -34.11
N LEU A 241 -4.22 -10.82 -33.03
CA LEU A 241 -3.59 -10.56 -31.72
C LEU A 241 -3.09 -11.84 -31.05
N MET A 242 -3.86 -12.92 -31.15
CA MET A 242 -3.49 -14.21 -30.55
C MET A 242 -2.47 -15.01 -31.37
N SER A 243 -2.19 -14.61 -32.61
CA SER A 243 -1.35 -15.34 -33.54
C SER A 243 0.05 -14.74 -33.71
N ALA A 244 0.36 -13.62 -33.05
CA ALA A 244 1.67 -12.97 -33.10
C ALA A 244 2.74 -13.86 -32.43
N PRO A 245 3.83 -14.23 -33.15
CA PRO A 245 4.93 -15.00 -32.57
C PRO A 245 5.73 -14.16 -31.56
N SER A 246 6.42 -14.82 -30.63
CA SER A 246 7.33 -14.13 -29.70
C SER A 246 8.46 -13.47 -30.48
N THR A 247 8.84 -12.24 -30.12
CA THR A 247 10.00 -11.57 -30.72
C THR A 247 11.31 -12.14 -30.17
N ILE A 248 11.30 -12.76 -28.99
CA ILE A 248 12.47 -13.31 -28.28
C ILE A 248 12.43 -14.84 -28.27
N HIS A 249 13.59 -15.49 -28.38
CA HIS A 249 13.72 -16.95 -28.42
C HIS A 249 14.86 -17.46 -27.53
N GLY A 250 14.82 -18.73 -27.14
CA GLY A 250 15.91 -19.41 -26.43
C GLY A 250 16.07 -19.01 -24.96
N SER A 251 17.31 -18.91 -24.48
CA SER A 251 17.61 -18.61 -23.07
C SER A 251 17.14 -17.21 -22.64
N GLU A 252 17.09 -16.26 -23.59
CA GLU A 252 16.65 -14.89 -23.32
C GLU A 252 15.15 -14.84 -23.00
N LEU A 253 14.34 -15.68 -23.65
CA LEU A 253 12.91 -15.83 -23.33
C LEU A 253 12.72 -16.38 -21.91
N GLY A 254 13.53 -17.36 -21.51
CA GLY A 254 13.47 -17.95 -20.17
C GLY A 254 13.76 -16.93 -19.06
N TRP A 255 14.83 -16.14 -19.22
CA TRP A 255 15.18 -15.10 -18.26
C TRP A 255 14.22 -13.91 -18.27
N THR A 256 13.73 -13.52 -19.45
CA THR A 256 12.67 -12.50 -19.55
C THR A 256 11.41 -12.96 -18.84
N PHE A 257 10.99 -14.22 -19.01
CA PHE A 257 9.85 -14.78 -18.28
C PHE A 257 10.04 -14.72 -16.76
N VAL A 258 11.24 -15.07 -16.26
CA VAL A 258 11.57 -14.96 -14.83
C VAL A 258 11.52 -13.50 -14.36
N ALA A 259 12.10 -12.56 -15.11
CA ALA A 259 12.09 -11.15 -14.78
C ALA A 259 10.66 -10.57 -14.71
N GLN A 260 9.79 -10.95 -15.64
CA GLN A 260 8.38 -10.53 -15.63
C GLN A 260 7.58 -11.16 -14.47
N LEU A 261 7.86 -12.43 -14.14
CA LEU A 261 7.26 -13.11 -12.99
C LEU A 261 7.63 -12.39 -11.69
N MET A 262 8.88 -11.91 -11.62
CA MET A 262 9.41 -11.14 -10.50
C MET A 262 8.80 -9.74 -10.43
N GLY A 263 8.47 -9.13 -11.58
CA GLY A 263 7.64 -7.94 -11.66
C GLY A 263 6.27 -8.11 -10.99
N CYS A 264 5.58 -9.22 -11.25
CA CYS A 264 4.30 -9.52 -10.55
C CYS A 264 4.48 -9.64 -9.03
N LEU A 265 5.53 -10.32 -8.57
CA LEU A 265 5.85 -10.42 -7.15
C LEU A 265 6.19 -9.06 -6.55
N GLY A 266 6.93 -8.23 -7.27
CA GLY A 266 7.29 -6.88 -6.84
C GLY A 266 6.09 -5.95 -6.69
N ASN A 267 5.08 -6.09 -7.56
CA ASN A 267 3.81 -5.38 -7.43
C ASN A 267 3.11 -5.73 -6.11
N MET A 268 3.14 -7.02 -5.74
CA MET A 268 2.52 -7.51 -4.51
C MET A 268 3.43 -7.48 -3.28
N ALA A 269 4.70 -7.11 -3.45
CA ALA A 269 5.71 -7.12 -2.39
C ALA A 269 5.25 -6.41 -1.12
N THR A 270 4.68 -5.22 -1.31
CA THR A 270 4.17 -4.40 -0.22
C THR A 270 2.97 -5.10 0.44
N LEU A 271 2.01 -5.61 -0.32
CA LEU A 271 0.85 -6.31 0.25
C LEU A 271 1.22 -7.62 0.96
N ILE A 272 2.23 -8.35 0.47
CA ILE A 272 2.73 -9.59 1.09
C ILE A 272 3.25 -9.31 2.50
N VAL A 273 4.11 -8.30 2.67
CA VAL A 273 4.65 -7.97 4.00
C VAL A 273 3.54 -7.48 4.94
N ASN A 274 2.49 -6.87 4.39
CA ASN A 274 1.35 -6.34 5.12
C ASN A 274 0.20 -7.35 5.30
N ALA A 275 0.46 -8.62 4.96
CA ALA A 275 -0.40 -9.78 5.14
C ALA A 275 -1.28 -9.70 6.40
N VAL A 276 -0.59 -9.42 7.49
CA VAL A 276 -1.10 -9.38 8.87
C VAL A 276 -2.20 -8.34 9.10
N ASP A 277 -2.16 -7.21 8.38
CA ASP A 277 -3.11 -6.10 8.56
C ASP A 277 -4.52 -6.55 8.15
N PHE A 278 -4.64 -7.21 7.00
CA PHE A 278 -5.90 -7.73 6.48
C PHE A 278 -6.39 -8.95 7.27
N ALA A 279 -5.45 -9.82 7.63
CA ALA A 279 -5.76 -11.08 8.32
C ALA A 279 -6.21 -10.87 9.77
N SER A 280 -5.78 -9.79 10.43
CA SER A 280 -6.16 -9.45 11.81
C SER A 280 -7.67 -9.37 12.05
N ARG A 281 -8.44 -9.05 11.00
CA ARG A 281 -9.90 -8.86 11.05
C ARG A 281 -10.70 -10.09 10.67
N ALA A 282 -10.02 -11.18 10.30
CA ALA A 282 -10.67 -12.42 9.91
C ALA A 282 -11.44 -13.03 11.08
N GLU A 283 -12.60 -13.63 10.79
CA GLU A 283 -13.38 -14.37 11.79
C GLU A 283 -12.68 -15.69 12.15
N LYS A 284 -12.13 -16.39 11.14
CA LYS A 284 -11.45 -17.67 11.29
C LYS A 284 -10.16 -17.70 10.47
N ARG A 285 -9.19 -18.50 10.93
CA ARG A 285 -7.94 -18.76 10.20
C ARG A 285 -8.19 -19.37 8.81
N SER A 286 -9.15 -20.29 8.69
CA SER A 286 -9.52 -20.94 7.42
C SER A 286 -9.99 -19.95 6.36
N ASP A 287 -10.58 -18.84 6.78
CA ASP A 287 -11.22 -17.86 5.90
C ASP A 287 -10.20 -16.93 5.23
N VAL A 288 -8.94 -16.97 5.70
CA VAL A 288 -7.82 -16.19 5.15
C VAL A 288 -7.05 -17.01 4.11
N VAL A 289 -6.87 -18.31 4.35
CA VAL A 289 -5.96 -19.16 3.58
C VAL A 289 -6.48 -19.43 2.16
N LEU A 290 -7.63 -20.09 2.03
CA LEU A 290 -8.14 -20.53 0.72
C LEU A 290 -8.62 -19.37 -0.16
N PRO A 291 -9.37 -18.38 0.36
CA PRO A 291 -9.84 -17.27 -0.46
C PRO A 291 -8.71 -16.42 -1.02
N GLN A 292 -7.65 -16.17 -0.24
CA GLN A 292 -6.53 -15.36 -0.74
C GLN A 292 -5.68 -16.13 -1.76
N LEU A 293 -5.49 -17.44 -1.56
CA LEU A 293 -4.71 -18.27 -2.48
C LEU A 293 -5.39 -18.42 -3.86
N ILE A 294 -6.73 -18.41 -3.90
CA ILE A 294 -7.49 -18.55 -5.16
C ILE A 294 -7.86 -17.19 -5.74
N SER A 295 -8.45 -16.29 -4.95
CA SER A 295 -8.98 -15.02 -5.46
C SER A 295 -7.89 -14.12 -5.99
N LEU A 296 -6.70 -14.11 -5.38
CA LEU A 296 -5.59 -13.27 -5.84
C LEU A 296 -5.15 -13.64 -7.27
N PRO A 297 -4.70 -14.88 -7.58
CA PRO A 297 -4.28 -15.20 -8.95
C PRO A 297 -5.42 -15.08 -9.96
N VAL A 298 -6.65 -15.47 -9.61
CA VAL A 298 -7.80 -15.41 -10.53
C VAL A 298 -8.14 -13.97 -10.91
N THR A 299 -8.24 -13.07 -9.94
CA THR A 299 -8.64 -11.67 -10.19
C THR A 299 -7.57 -10.91 -10.96
N PHE A 300 -6.31 -11.06 -10.57
CA PHE A 300 -5.19 -10.46 -11.28
C PHE A 300 -4.98 -11.05 -12.67
N ALA A 301 -5.23 -12.35 -12.89
CA ALA A 301 -5.16 -12.96 -14.21
C ALA A 301 -6.23 -12.41 -15.16
N ILE A 302 -7.44 -12.15 -14.68
CA ILE A 302 -8.51 -11.54 -15.48
C ILE A 302 -8.16 -10.09 -15.83
N THR A 303 -7.76 -9.28 -14.84
CA THR A 303 -7.43 -7.88 -15.11
C THR A 303 -6.19 -7.75 -15.99
N SER A 304 -5.17 -8.58 -15.79
CA SER A 304 -3.96 -8.59 -16.63
C SER A 304 -4.24 -9.03 -18.06
N LEU A 305 -5.21 -9.94 -18.27
CA LEU A 305 -5.64 -10.34 -19.62
C LEU A 305 -6.18 -9.13 -20.39
N PHE A 306 -6.96 -8.25 -19.75
CA PHE A 306 -7.39 -7.01 -20.37
C PHE A 306 -6.19 -6.11 -20.73
N GLY A 307 -5.19 -6.00 -19.86
CA GLY A 307 -3.97 -5.22 -20.12
C GLY A 307 -3.18 -5.74 -21.32
N ILE A 308 -2.96 -7.06 -21.39
CA ILE A 308 -2.28 -7.75 -22.48
C ILE A 308 -3.02 -7.52 -23.80
N LEU A 309 -4.33 -7.73 -23.83
CA LEU A 309 -5.12 -7.62 -25.06
C LEU A 309 -5.27 -6.17 -25.52
N ILE A 310 -5.40 -5.21 -24.61
CA ILE A 310 -5.37 -3.77 -24.94
C ILE A 310 -4.00 -3.42 -25.52
N GLY A 311 -2.90 -3.79 -24.86
CA GLY A 311 -1.54 -3.53 -25.33
C GLY A 311 -1.31 -4.09 -26.73
N SER A 312 -1.59 -5.37 -26.96
CA SER A 312 -1.44 -6.00 -28.28
C SER A 312 -2.33 -5.33 -29.34
N SER A 313 -3.55 -4.89 -28.99
CA SER A 313 -4.46 -4.26 -29.96
C SER A 313 -3.92 -2.96 -30.56
N THR A 314 -3.05 -2.27 -29.84
CA THR A 314 -2.50 -0.98 -30.27
C THR A 314 -1.60 -1.10 -31.50
N GLU A 315 -0.89 -2.22 -31.64
CA GLU A 315 -0.05 -2.48 -32.80
C GLU A 315 -0.90 -2.62 -34.08
N ILE A 316 -2.09 -3.21 -33.99
CA ILE A 316 -3.03 -3.33 -35.12
C ILE A 316 -3.73 -2.01 -35.42
N ILE A 317 -4.11 -1.27 -34.38
CA ILE A 317 -4.92 -0.05 -34.51
C ILE A 317 -4.07 1.14 -34.95
N PHE A 318 -2.88 1.31 -34.36
CA PHE A 318 -2.02 2.48 -34.54
C PHE A 318 -0.69 2.16 -35.26
N GLY A 319 -0.36 0.89 -35.47
CA GLY A 319 0.93 0.48 -36.06
C GLY A 319 2.11 0.52 -35.08
N GLU A 320 1.86 0.83 -33.81
CA GLU A 320 2.88 0.92 -32.76
C GLU A 320 2.37 0.35 -31.43
N PHE A 321 3.26 -0.30 -30.68
CA PHE A 321 2.92 -0.88 -29.38
C PHE A 321 2.88 0.19 -28.29
N VAL A 322 1.72 0.33 -27.63
CA VAL A 322 1.50 1.27 -26.53
C VAL A 322 1.18 0.49 -25.26
N TRP A 323 2.03 0.66 -24.24
CA TRP A 323 1.97 -0.11 -23.01
C TRP A 323 0.98 0.49 -21.97
N SER A 324 0.79 1.81 -21.96
CA SER A 324 -0.11 2.51 -21.02
C SER A 324 -1.54 2.63 -21.60
N PRO A 325 -2.58 2.19 -20.88
CA PRO A 325 -3.97 2.32 -21.35
C PRO A 325 -4.44 3.78 -21.47
N LEU A 326 -3.81 4.71 -20.73
CA LEU A 326 -4.10 6.14 -20.81
C LEU A 326 -3.56 6.75 -22.11
N ASP A 327 -2.37 6.33 -22.52
CA ASP A 327 -1.78 6.73 -23.81
C ASP A 327 -2.59 6.19 -24.99
N VAL A 328 -3.12 4.97 -24.87
CA VAL A 328 -4.03 4.39 -25.86
C VAL A 328 -5.26 5.29 -26.06
N MET A 329 -5.89 5.75 -24.97
CA MET A 329 -7.03 6.67 -25.05
C MET A 329 -6.63 8.03 -25.63
N THR A 330 -5.46 8.54 -25.28
CA THR A 330 -4.93 9.80 -25.84
C THR A 330 -4.72 9.66 -27.35
N LYS A 331 -4.15 8.55 -27.82
CA LYS A 331 -3.98 8.29 -29.26
C LYS A 331 -5.30 8.12 -30.00
N PHE A 332 -6.34 7.56 -29.36
CA PHE A 332 -7.68 7.55 -29.96
C PHE A 332 -8.25 8.95 -30.19
N LEU A 333 -7.85 9.96 -29.41
CA LEU A 333 -8.25 11.34 -29.60
C LEU A 333 -7.42 12.06 -30.68
N THR A 334 -6.14 11.72 -30.83
CA THR A 334 -5.20 12.42 -31.74
C THR A 334 -5.04 11.73 -33.10
N ALA A 335 -5.37 10.45 -33.23
CA ALA A 335 -5.27 9.72 -34.49
C ALA A 335 -6.23 10.28 -35.56
N GLU A 336 -5.85 10.18 -36.84
CA GLU A 336 -6.65 10.64 -37.97
C GLU A 336 -8.03 9.96 -37.97
N GLY A 337 -9.07 10.73 -37.62
CA GLY A 337 -10.45 10.24 -37.41
C GLY A 337 -10.99 10.34 -35.97
N GLY A 338 -10.16 10.75 -35.00
CA GLY A 338 -10.46 10.84 -33.56
C GLY A 338 -11.35 12.00 -33.08
N ALA A 339 -11.85 12.84 -33.99
CA ALA A 339 -12.62 14.04 -33.64
C ALA A 339 -14.15 13.84 -33.58
N SER A 340 -14.66 12.60 -33.66
CA SER A 340 -16.11 12.38 -33.48
C SER A 340 -16.53 12.67 -32.04
N HIS A 341 -17.64 13.41 -31.87
CA HIS A 341 -18.20 13.73 -30.55
C HIS A 341 -18.46 12.47 -29.69
N ALA A 342 -18.77 11.34 -30.31
CA ALA A 342 -18.98 10.06 -29.63
C ALA A 342 -17.68 9.48 -29.03
N THR A 343 -16.56 9.52 -29.78
CA THR A 343 -15.24 9.07 -29.29
C THR A 343 -14.80 9.92 -28.10
N ARG A 344 -14.97 11.24 -28.19
CA ARG A 344 -14.64 12.18 -27.12
C ARG A 344 -15.46 11.93 -25.85
N ALA A 345 -16.77 11.71 -26.00
CA ALA A 345 -17.65 11.39 -24.87
C ALA A 345 -17.27 10.04 -24.22
N GLY A 346 -16.96 9.01 -25.03
CA GLY A 346 -16.52 7.71 -24.53
C GLY A 346 -15.21 7.79 -23.73
N VAL A 347 -14.20 8.47 -24.28
CA VAL A 347 -12.91 8.67 -23.60
C VAL A 347 -13.09 9.50 -22.32
N ALA A 348 -13.93 10.53 -22.32
CA ALA A 348 -14.22 11.33 -21.12
C ALA A 348 -14.83 10.48 -20.00
N ILE A 349 -15.82 9.64 -20.31
CA ILE A 349 -16.48 8.76 -19.32
C ILE A 349 -15.48 7.77 -18.73
N ILE A 350 -14.68 7.10 -19.58
CA ILE A 350 -13.67 6.13 -19.12
C ILE A 350 -12.61 6.83 -18.26
N SER A 351 -12.16 8.02 -18.66
CA SER A 351 -11.18 8.80 -17.90
C SER A 351 -11.71 9.20 -16.51
N ILE A 352 -13.00 9.56 -16.39
CA ILE A 352 -13.62 9.83 -15.08
C ILE A 352 -13.61 8.60 -14.18
N CYS A 353 -13.96 7.42 -14.72
CA CYS A 353 -13.89 6.16 -13.97
C CYS A 353 -12.48 5.91 -13.40
N PHE A 354 -11.46 6.15 -14.22
CA PHE A 354 -10.07 5.99 -13.83
C PHE A 354 -9.59 7.03 -12.82
N ILE A 355 -9.97 8.30 -12.96
CA ILE A 355 -9.68 9.36 -11.98
C ILE A 355 -10.24 9.00 -10.61
N VAL A 356 -11.50 8.55 -10.54
CA VAL A 356 -12.14 8.11 -9.29
C VAL A 356 -11.42 6.91 -8.68
N ALA A 357 -11.06 5.93 -9.52
CA ALA A 357 -10.30 4.76 -9.08
C ALA A 357 -8.96 5.15 -8.44
N GLN A 358 -8.29 6.14 -9.04
CA GLN A 358 -6.97 6.58 -8.66
C GLN A 358 -6.95 7.39 -7.36
N ILE A 359 -7.91 8.30 -7.20
CA ILE A 359 -8.13 9.03 -5.95
C ILE A 359 -8.38 8.04 -4.80
N GLY A 360 -9.20 7.00 -5.03
CA GLY A 360 -9.51 6.01 -4.01
C GLY A 360 -8.29 5.21 -3.55
N THR A 361 -7.37 4.89 -4.46
CA THR A 361 -6.11 4.20 -4.11
C THR A 361 -5.19 5.10 -3.29
N ASN A 362 -5.07 6.38 -3.64
CA ASN A 362 -4.15 7.33 -3.01
C ASN A 362 -4.45 7.64 -1.54
N ILE A 363 -5.72 7.55 -1.13
CA ILE A 363 -6.12 7.78 0.26
C ILE A 363 -5.48 6.76 1.22
N ALA A 364 -5.15 5.56 0.74
CA ALA A 364 -4.57 4.50 1.58
C ALA A 364 -3.16 4.84 2.10
N ALA A 365 -2.35 5.58 1.34
CA ALA A 365 -0.96 5.88 1.71
C ALA A 365 -0.83 6.73 2.99
N GLY A 366 -1.85 7.54 3.33
CA GLY A 366 -1.86 8.33 4.57
C GLY A 366 -1.91 7.48 5.84
N CYS A 367 -2.41 6.25 5.75
CA CYS A 367 -2.40 5.31 6.86
C CYS A 367 -0.99 4.85 7.21
N ASP A 368 -0.12 4.69 6.21
CA ASP A 368 1.20 4.08 6.38
C ASP A 368 2.21 4.98 7.09
N LEU A 369 2.12 6.29 6.90
CA LEU A 369 2.98 7.26 7.59
C LEU A 369 2.59 7.45 9.06
N THR A 370 1.35 7.15 9.43
CA THR A 370 0.87 7.27 10.81
C THR A 370 1.63 6.31 11.74
N ALA A 371 2.19 5.22 11.19
CA ALA A 371 2.89 4.21 11.97
C ALA A 371 4.29 4.57 12.45
N ILE A 372 4.99 5.50 11.77
CA ILE A 372 6.36 5.87 12.15
C ILE A 372 6.35 6.73 13.42
N PHE A 373 5.51 7.75 13.45
CA PHE A 373 5.44 8.72 14.55
C PHE A 373 3.98 8.96 14.97
N PRO A 374 3.36 8.01 15.67
CA PRO A 374 1.95 8.10 16.06
C PRO A 374 1.64 9.31 16.96
N ARG A 375 2.66 9.85 17.63
CA ARG A 375 2.53 11.04 18.49
C ARG A 375 2.30 12.34 17.71
N PHE A 376 2.78 12.42 16.47
CA PHE A 376 2.84 13.67 15.69
C PHE A 376 2.05 13.60 14.38
N ILE A 377 1.93 12.41 13.80
CA ILE A 377 1.31 12.18 12.50
C ILE A 377 -0.09 11.62 12.73
N THR A 378 -1.10 12.37 12.31
CA THR A 378 -2.47 11.84 12.14
C THR A 378 -2.62 11.35 10.71
N ILE A 379 -3.57 10.46 10.43
CA ILE A 379 -3.89 9.99 9.07
C ILE A 379 -3.99 11.15 8.06
N ARG A 380 -4.66 12.24 8.43
CA ARG A 380 -4.79 13.43 7.57
C ARG A 380 -3.43 14.07 7.30
N ARG A 381 -2.63 14.32 8.35
CA ARG A 381 -1.27 14.87 8.22
C ARG A 381 -0.35 13.92 7.44
N GLY A 382 -0.47 12.62 7.66
CA GLY A 382 0.26 11.58 6.93
C GLY A 382 -0.06 11.61 5.45
N GLY A 383 -1.33 11.72 5.06
CA GLY A 383 -1.74 11.88 3.66
C GLY A 383 -1.10 13.09 2.98
N TYR A 384 -1.06 14.25 3.65
CA TYR A 384 -0.39 15.45 3.11
C TYR A 384 1.13 15.28 3.00
N ILE A 385 1.77 14.59 3.94
CA ILE A 385 3.22 14.30 3.89
C ILE A 385 3.52 13.33 2.74
N ALA A 386 2.73 12.26 2.58
CA ALA A 386 2.86 11.33 1.45
C ALA A 386 2.72 12.06 0.11
N ALA A 387 1.75 12.97 0.02
CA ALA A 387 1.54 13.76 -1.18
C ALA A 387 2.70 14.70 -1.50
N LEU A 388 3.24 15.38 -0.48
CA LEU A 388 4.40 16.26 -0.64
C LEU A 388 5.64 15.47 -1.09
N ILE A 389 5.93 14.34 -0.44
CA ILE A 389 7.06 13.48 -0.80
C ILE A 389 6.86 12.92 -2.21
N GLY A 390 5.68 12.40 -2.52
CA GLY A 390 5.34 11.87 -3.84
C GLY A 390 5.49 12.91 -4.95
N PHE A 391 5.17 14.18 -4.67
CA PHE A 391 5.38 15.30 -5.61
C PHE A 391 6.87 15.61 -5.81
N CYS A 392 7.64 15.68 -4.72
CA CYS A 392 9.07 16.00 -4.75
C CYS A 392 9.92 14.92 -5.45
N MET A 393 9.42 13.69 -5.53
CA MET A 393 10.13 12.57 -6.17
C MET A 393 10.09 12.60 -7.70
N CYS A 394 9.29 13.49 -8.31
CA CYS A 394 9.14 13.58 -9.77
C CYS A 394 8.74 12.23 -10.41
N PRO A 395 7.50 11.73 -10.14
CA PRO A 395 7.08 10.37 -10.52
C PRO A 395 7.08 10.12 -12.03
N TRP A 396 7.03 11.16 -12.86
CA TRP A 396 7.13 11.05 -14.32
C TRP A 396 8.42 10.41 -14.81
N ASN A 397 9.55 10.58 -14.10
CA ASN A 397 10.80 9.93 -14.47
C ASN A 397 10.75 8.40 -14.28
N LEU A 398 9.92 7.92 -13.34
CA LEU A 398 9.74 6.49 -13.07
C LEU A 398 8.85 5.82 -14.11
N LEU A 399 7.86 6.57 -14.63
CA LEU A 399 6.89 6.09 -15.61
C LEU A 399 7.25 6.47 -17.06
N ALA A 400 8.42 7.04 -17.30
CA ALA A 400 8.87 7.44 -18.64
C ALA A 400 8.94 6.26 -19.63
N SER A 401 9.18 5.03 -19.15
CA SER A 401 9.13 3.82 -19.98
C SER A 401 8.72 2.60 -19.15
N GLY A 402 8.14 1.59 -19.81
CA GLY A 402 7.83 0.31 -19.17
C GLY A 402 9.07 -0.38 -18.56
N ALA A 403 10.25 -0.20 -19.17
CA ALA A 403 11.51 -0.75 -18.66
C ALA A 403 11.97 -0.05 -17.36
N ASN A 404 11.86 1.28 -17.29
CA ASN A 404 12.16 2.04 -16.07
C ASN A 404 11.20 1.66 -14.95
N PHE A 405 9.92 1.47 -15.29
CA PHE A 405 8.89 1.05 -14.35
C PHE A 405 9.17 -0.34 -13.75
N SER A 406 9.51 -1.33 -14.58
CA SER A 406 9.87 -2.67 -14.11
C SER A 406 11.17 -2.68 -13.30
N THR A 407 12.16 -1.88 -13.71
CA THR A 407 13.44 -1.74 -12.98
C THR A 407 13.22 -1.18 -11.58
N TYR A 408 12.39 -0.14 -11.48
CA TYR A 408 11.95 0.44 -10.21
C TYR A 408 11.31 -0.64 -9.33
N LEU A 409 10.34 -1.40 -9.86
CA LEU A 409 9.61 -2.40 -9.09
C LEU A 409 10.53 -3.49 -8.52
N SER A 410 11.51 -3.94 -9.32
CA SER A 410 12.52 -4.91 -8.90
C SER A 410 13.47 -4.35 -7.84
N ALA A 411 13.80 -3.06 -7.90
CA ALA A 411 14.74 -2.43 -6.96
C ALA A 411 14.20 -2.45 -5.51
N TYR A 412 12.94 -2.08 -5.32
CA TYR A 412 12.34 -2.08 -3.98
C TYR A 412 12.08 -3.47 -3.44
N THR A 413 11.79 -4.40 -4.34
CA THR A 413 11.58 -5.80 -4.02
C THR A 413 12.76 -6.39 -3.25
N VAL A 414 13.99 -5.98 -3.55
CA VAL A 414 15.21 -6.43 -2.84
C VAL A 414 15.14 -6.18 -1.33
N PHE A 415 14.63 -5.02 -0.92
CA PHE A 415 14.53 -4.65 0.49
C PHE A 415 13.35 -5.34 1.16
N LEU A 416 12.18 -5.35 0.50
CA LEU A 416 10.94 -5.93 1.04
C LEU A 416 11.03 -7.45 1.16
N SER A 417 11.63 -8.14 0.20
CA SER A 417 11.79 -9.60 0.23
C SER A 417 12.65 -10.05 1.41
N SER A 418 13.72 -9.30 1.69
CA SER A 418 14.62 -9.55 2.83
C SER A 418 13.92 -9.34 4.18
N ILE A 419 13.03 -8.35 4.28
CA ILE A 419 12.18 -8.14 5.47
C ILE A 419 11.20 -9.30 5.63
N ALA A 420 10.49 -9.67 4.55
CA ALA A 420 9.52 -10.76 4.51
C ALA A 420 10.16 -12.10 4.91
N GLY A 421 11.39 -12.36 4.49
CA GLY A 421 12.15 -13.57 4.81
C GLY A 421 12.44 -13.71 6.31
N VAL A 422 13.00 -12.66 6.93
CA VAL A 422 13.25 -12.64 8.39
C VAL A 422 11.95 -12.80 9.18
N MET A 423 10.90 -12.10 8.77
CA MET A 423 9.57 -12.18 9.35
C MET A 423 9.01 -13.61 9.31
N THR A 424 8.99 -14.22 8.14
CA THR A 424 8.46 -15.58 7.94
C THR A 424 9.29 -16.62 8.69
N ALA A 425 10.62 -16.53 8.62
CA ALA A 425 11.52 -17.46 9.32
C ALA A 425 11.37 -17.37 10.83
N HIS A 426 11.19 -16.17 11.38
CA HIS A 426 10.97 -16.00 12.82
C HIS A 426 9.74 -16.74 13.29
N TYR A 427 8.60 -16.56 12.63
CA TYR A 427 7.36 -17.17 13.06
C TYR A 427 7.33 -18.69 12.85
N TRP A 428 7.70 -19.16 11.65
CA TRP A 428 7.55 -20.57 11.29
C TRP A 428 8.69 -21.45 11.77
N LEU A 429 9.94 -20.97 11.71
CA LEU A 429 11.12 -21.81 11.95
C LEU A 429 11.72 -21.63 13.35
N VAL A 430 11.73 -20.39 13.87
CA VAL A 430 12.36 -20.07 15.16
C VAL A 430 11.35 -20.17 16.31
N ALA A 431 10.22 -19.48 16.18
CA ALA A 431 9.21 -19.38 17.21
C ALA A 431 8.17 -20.52 17.14
N GLY A 432 8.17 -21.34 16.09
CA GLY A 432 7.28 -22.50 15.98
C GLY A 432 5.80 -22.15 16.07
N GLN A 433 5.40 -21.02 15.47
CA GLN A 433 4.06 -20.43 15.53
C GLN A 433 3.60 -19.94 16.92
N LYS A 434 4.54 -19.68 17.84
CA LYS A 434 4.28 -19.18 19.19
C LYS A 434 4.75 -17.73 19.33
N VAL A 435 3.85 -16.80 19.62
CA VAL A 435 4.17 -15.38 19.85
C VAL A 435 3.49 -14.93 21.13
N LYS A 436 4.27 -14.42 22.09
CA LYS A 436 3.76 -13.77 23.30
C LYS A 436 3.31 -12.35 22.97
N THR A 437 2.02 -12.06 23.05
CA THR A 437 1.47 -10.76 22.62
C THR A 437 1.77 -9.65 23.61
N ASP A 438 1.80 -9.95 24.90
CA ASP A 438 1.88 -8.96 25.98
C ASP A 438 3.23 -8.22 25.98
N ASP A 439 4.29 -8.94 25.61
CA ASP A 439 5.65 -8.41 25.52
C ASP A 439 5.87 -7.54 24.26
N LEU A 440 4.96 -7.55 23.27
CA LEU A 440 5.04 -6.69 22.08
C LEU A 440 4.71 -5.22 22.38
N TYR A 441 4.04 -4.98 23.51
CA TYR A 441 3.57 -3.66 23.96
C TYR A 441 4.38 -3.07 25.09
N THR A 442 5.35 -3.83 25.62
CA THR A 442 6.08 -3.45 26.84
C THR A 442 7.57 -3.32 26.54
N PHE A 443 8.18 -2.21 26.96
CA PHE A 443 9.63 -2.02 26.89
C PHE A 443 10.34 -2.45 28.20
N SER A 444 9.75 -3.40 28.93
CA SER A 444 10.30 -3.87 30.20
C SER A 444 11.67 -4.53 29.98
N LYS A 445 12.54 -4.46 30.99
CA LYS A 445 13.81 -5.21 31.00
C LYS A 445 13.57 -6.74 31.01
N SER A 446 12.40 -7.18 31.42
CA SER A 446 11.98 -8.59 31.45
C SER A 446 11.25 -9.06 30.18
N GLY A 447 10.99 -8.18 29.20
CA GLY A 447 10.22 -8.55 28.01
C GLY A 447 11.02 -9.37 26.99
N ALA A 448 10.41 -10.41 26.43
CA ALA A 448 11.03 -11.34 25.48
C ALA A 448 11.62 -10.68 24.23
N TYR A 449 11.07 -9.54 23.78
CA TYR A 449 11.49 -8.83 22.55
C TYR A 449 12.39 -7.61 22.80
N ARG A 450 12.95 -7.47 24.01
CA ARG A 450 13.86 -6.36 24.32
C ARG A 450 15.20 -6.50 23.60
N TYR A 451 15.70 -7.72 23.35
CA TYR A 451 16.99 -7.97 22.67
C TYR A 451 18.14 -7.05 23.15
N PHE A 452 19.05 -6.64 22.27
CA PHE A 452 20.10 -5.68 22.59
C PHE A 452 19.52 -4.27 22.54
N TYR A 453 19.08 -3.75 23.70
CA TYR A 453 18.50 -2.40 23.87
C TYR A 453 17.27 -2.07 22.99
N GLY A 454 16.57 -3.07 22.47
CA GLY A 454 15.41 -2.92 21.59
C GLY A 454 15.67 -3.36 20.15
N PHE A 455 16.91 -3.78 19.83
CA PHE A 455 17.33 -4.20 18.50
C PHE A 455 17.73 -5.67 18.47
N ASN A 456 17.18 -6.43 17.53
CA ASN A 456 17.63 -7.78 17.23
C ASN A 456 18.74 -7.75 16.18
N LEU A 457 20.01 -7.71 16.63
CA LEU A 457 21.17 -7.68 15.73
C LEU A 457 21.20 -8.86 14.74
N ARG A 458 20.64 -10.01 15.12
CA ARG A 458 20.53 -11.20 14.25
C ARG A 458 19.59 -10.94 13.07
N ALA A 459 18.48 -10.25 13.31
CA ALA A 459 17.53 -9.87 12.26
C ALA A 459 18.15 -8.86 11.28
N PHE A 460 18.92 -7.88 11.79
CA PHE A 460 19.63 -6.93 10.94
C PHE A 460 20.76 -7.58 10.13
N ALA A 461 21.52 -8.49 10.74
CA ALA A 461 22.55 -9.25 10.02
C ALA A 461 21.94 -10.10 8.89
N ALA A 462 20.84 -10.80 9.17
CA ALA A 462 20.11 -11.58 8.16
C ALA A 462 19.51 -10.71 7.05
N TYR A 463 18.96 -9.54 7.40
CA TYR A 463 18.44 -8.58 6.44
C TYR A 463 19.53 -8.03 5.50
N LEU A 464 20.67 -7.60 6.05
CA LEU A 464 21.79 -7.10 5.24
C LEU A 464 22.38 -8.19 4.36
N ALA A 465 22.46 -9.43 4.86
CA ALA A 465 22.95 -10.55 4.09
C ALA A 465 21.98 -10.97 2.96
N GLY A 466 20.67 -10.74 3.09
CA GLY A 466 19.70 -10.93 2.00
C GLY A 466 19.80 -9.86 0.91
N ILE A 467 20.20 -8.64 1.26
CA ILE A 467 20.37 -7.52 0.31
C ILE A 467 21.69 -7.65 -0.46
N ALA A 468 22.77 -8.05 0.21
CA ALA A 468 24.12 -8.01 -0.35
C ALA A 468 24.27 -8.70 -1.73
N PRO A 469 23.68 -9.88 -2.00
CA PRO A 469 23.79 -10.55 -3.31
C PRO A 469 23.06 -9.82 -4.44
N ASN A 470 22.02 -9.05 -4.11
CA ASN A 470 21.20 -8.33 -5.08
C ASN A 470 21.78 -6.96 -5.45
N MET A 471 22.66 -6.41 -4.60
CA MET A 471 23.28 -5.10 -4.80
C MET A 471 24.09 -4.98 -6.11
N PRO A 472 24.94 -5.97 -6.49
CA PRO A 472 25.66 -5.90 -7.77
C PRO A 472 24.73 -5.81 -8.98
N GLY A 473 23.64 -6.59 -9.02
CA GLY A 473 22.68 -6.53 -10.13
C GLY A 473 21.83 -5.25 -10.13
N PHE A 474 21.53 -4.68 -8.97
CA PHE A 474 20.91 -3.36 -8.88
C PHE A 474 21.81 -2.26 -9.47
N VAL A 475 23.12 -2.28 -9.16
CA VAL A 475 24.10 -1.36 -9.77
C VAL A 475 24.17 -1.53 -11.30
N GLY A 476 23.95 -2.76 -11.78
CA GLY A 476 23.78 -3.05 -13.20
C GLY A 476 22.58 -2.39 -13.84
N ALA A 477 21.42 -2.53 -13.20
CA ALA A 477 20.17 -1.94 -13.67
C ALA A 477 20.22 -0.40 -13.72
N VAL A 478 21.08 0.23 -12.92
CA VAL A 478 21.30 1.70 -12.91
C VAL A 478 22.33 2.15 -13.97
N GLY A 479 22.85 1.24 -14.81
CA GLY A 479 23.64 1.58 -16.00
C GLY A 479 25.14 1.32 -15.90
N ARG A 480 25.60 0.47 -14.97
CA ARG A 480 26.98 0.00 -14.93
C ARG A 480 27.09 -1.41 -15.51
N THR A 481 28.20 -1.71 -16.17
CA THR A 481 28.46 -3.05 -16.68
C THR A 481 28.75 -3.99 -15.51
N VAL A 482 27.94 -5.03 -15.35
CA VAL A 482 28.14 -6.10 -14.36
C VAL A 482 28.13 -7.48 -15.01
N PRO A 483 28.71 -8.49 -14.35
CA PRO A 483 28.68 -9.86 -14.83
C PRO A 483 27.24 -10.35 -15.02
N LEU A 484 27.00 -11.13 -16.08
CA LEU A 484 25.69 -11.71 -16.40
C LEU A 484 25.06 -12.46 -15.20
N ALA A 485 25.88 -13.12 -14.38
CA ALA A 485 25.44 -13.80 -13.17
C ALA A 485 24.82 -12.84 -12.13
N ALA A 486 25.34 -11.62 -12.00
CA ALA A 486 24.79 -10.61 -11.09
C ALA A 486 23.44 -10.08 -11.58
N THR A 487 23.27 -9.97 -12.91
CA THR A 487 21.99 -9.60 -13.52
C THR A 487 20.93 -10.67 -13.25
N HIS A 488 21.23 -11.95 -13.45
CA HIS A 488 20.30 -13.04 -13.17
C HIS A 488 19.96 -13.21 -11.69
N ILE A 489 20.90 -12.91 -10.77
CA ILE A 489 20.60 -12.87 -9.33
C ILE A 489 19.58 -11.77 -9.01
N TYR A 490 19.71 -10.61 -9.66
CA TYR A 490 18.77 -9.51 -9.48
C TYR A 490 17.42 -9.78 -10.14
N GLU A 491 17.37 -10.48 -11.26
CA GLU A 491 16.10 -11.00 -11.80
C GLU A 491 15.41 -11.87 -10.76
N LEU A 492 16.14 -12.71 -10.01
CA LEU A 492 15.60 -13.55 -8.92
C LEU A 492 15.54 -12.85 -7.55
N SER A 493 15.51 -11.51 -7.51
CA SER A 493 15.67 -10.71 -6.28
C SER A 493 14.76 -11.13 -5.12
N TRP A 494 13.50 -11.49 -5.42
CA TRP A 494 12.54 -11.88 -4.41
C TRP A 494 12.97 -13.18 -3.71
N PHE A 495 13.27 -14.22 -4.48
CA PHE A 495 13.62 -15.53 -3.93
C PHE A 495 14.98 -15.52 -3.24
N VAL A 496 15.97 -14.85 -3.84
CA VAL A 496 17.32 -14.74 -3.27
C VAL A 496 17.27 -13.95 -1.96
N GLY A 497 16.62 -12.78 -1.96
CA GLY A 497 16.49 -11.95 -0.75
C GLY A 497 15.70 -12.64 0.36
N PHE A 498 14.55 -13.25 0.03
CA PHE A 498 13.73 -13.99 0.99
C PHE A 498 14.46 -15.22 1.54
N GLY A 499 15.04 -16.05 0.66
CA GLY A 499 15.66 -17.31 1.03
C GLY A 499 16.92 -17.13 1.87
N ILE A 500 17.81 -16.21 1.48
CA ILE A 500 19.07 -15.95 2.19
C ILE A 500 18.79 -15.33 3.56
N SER A 501 17.89 -14.33 3.61
CA SER A 501 17.54 -13.70 4.89
C SER A 501 16.85 -14.69 5.84
N ALA A 502 15.94 -15.53 5.35
CA ALA A 502 15.30 -16.57 6.14
C ALA A 502 16.32 -17.61 6.69
N LEU A 503 17.23 -18.09 5.83
CA LEU A 503 18.23 -19.08 6.18
C LEU A 503 19.24 -18.55 7.20
N ILE A 504 19.80 -17.36 6.96
CA ILE A 504 20.78 -16.76 7.86
C ILE A 504 20.14 -16.43 9.21
N TYR A 505 18.90 -15.92 9.21
CA TYR A 505 18.18 -15.68 10.46
C TYR A 505 17.98 -16.97 11.27
N TYR A 506 17.59 -18.05 10.60
CA TYR A 506 17.45 -19.36 11.24
C TYR A 506 18.77 -19.88 11.83
N ILE A 507 19.87 -19.81 11.06
CA ILE A 507 21.20 -20.23 11.52
C ILE A 507 21.65 -19.40 12.72
N LEU A 508 21.52 -18.06 12.65
CA LEU A 508 21.91 -17.17 13.74
C LEU A 508 21.07 -17.40 15.00
N CYS A 509 19.78 -17.70 14.87
CA CYS A 509 18.92 -18.03 16.01
C CYS A 509 19.20 -19.44 16.57
N ARG A 510 19.74 -20.37 15.77
CA ARG A 510 20.20 -21.68 16.24
C ARG A 510 21.55 -21.59 16.97
N LEU A 511 22.46 -20.74 16.50
CA LEU A 511 23.74 -20.49 17.15
C LEU A 511 23.59 -19.67 18.44
N PHE A 512 22.69 -18.69 18.43
CA PHE A 512 22.40 -17.82 19.57
C PHE A 512 20.90 -17.90 19.94
N PRO A 513 20.50 -18.93 20.72
CA PRO A 513 19.11 -19.20 21.01
C PRO A 513 18.40 -18.01 21.64
N LEU A 514 17.15 -17.81 21.22
CA LEU A 514 16.24 -16.85 21.83
C LEU A 514 15.66 -17.42 23.14
N PRO A 515 15.21 -16.55 24.06
CA PRO A 515 14.43 -17.00 25.21
C PRO A 515 13.25 -17.84 24.72
N SER A 516 13.14 -19.09 25.18
CA SER A 516 12.06 -19.99 24.80
C SER A 516 10.75 -19.53 25.42
N LEU A 517 9.72 -19.33 24.59
CA LEU A 517 8.35 -19.07 25.04
C LEU A 517 7.70 -20.40 25.45
N THR A 518 7.15 -20.47 26.67
CA THR A 518 6.35 -21.63 27.13
C THR A 518 4.94 -21.60 26.54
N GLU A 519 4.17 -22.69 26.62
CA GLU A 519 2.78 -22.69 26.10
C GLU A 519 1.84 -21.77 26.87
N GLU A 520 2.07 -21.60 28.18
CA GLU A 520 1.33 -20.65 29.03
C GLU A 520 1.53 -19.17 28.60
N ASP A 521 2.69 -18.85 28.01
CA ASP A 521 3.02 -17.51 27.50
C ASP A 521 2.32 -17.18 26.16
N VAL A 522 1.74 -18.17 25.48
CA VAL A 522 1.19 -18.05 24.11
C VAL A 522 -0.33 -17.90 24.12
N ASP A 523 -1.00 -18.50 25.11
CA ASP A 523 -2.46 -18.50 25.24
C ASP A 523 -3.00 -17.35 26.11
N THR A 524 -2.11 -16.62 26.78
CA THR A 524 -2.44 -15.35 27.41
C THR A 524 -2.56 -14.26 26.35
N ILE A 525 -3.63 -14.31 25.56
CA ILE A 525 -4.24 -13.06 25.09
C ILE A 525 -4.82 -12.42 26.35
N THR A 526 -3.99 -11.78 27.15
CA THR A 526 -4.54 -10.75 28.02
C THR A 526 -5.00 -9.63 27.07
N LEU A 527 -6.25 -9.75 26.58
CA LEU A 527 -7.14 -8.60 26.64
C LEU A 527 -6.81 -8.00 28.00
N GLY A 528 -6.21 -6.80 28.05
CA GLY A 528 -5.48 -6.32 29.22
C GLY A 528 -6.33 -6.30 30.51
N PRO A 529 -6.13 -5.39 31.46
CA PRO A 529 -6.94 -5.37 32.69
C PRO A 529 -8.48 -5.20 32.52
N TYR A 530 -9.02 -5.29 31.30
CA TYR A 530 -10.41 -5.11 30.90
C TYR A 530 -11.15 -6.40 30.50
N ALA A 531 -10.52 -7.58 30.51
CA ALA A 531 -11.21 -8.84 30.16
C ALA A 531 -12.38 -9.21 31.10
N ASN A 532 -12.32 -8.74 32.35
CA ASN A 532 -13.29 -9.06 33.40
C ASN A 532 -14.27 -7.91 33.70
N THR A 533 -14.23 -6.81 32.94
CA THR A 533 -15.12 -5.67 33.18
C THR A 533 -16.40 -5.86 32.38
N SER A 534 -17.56 -5.95 33.07
CA SER A 534 -18.84 -6.15 32.39
C SER A 534 -19.13 -5.00 31.40
N PRO A 535 -19.83 -5.25 30.28
CA PRO A 535 -20.20 -4.21 29.32
C PRO A 535 -20.90 -3.00 29.97
N ALA A 536 -21.71 -3.27 31.00
CA ALA A 536 -22.41 -2.25 31.78
C ALA A 536 -21.48 -1.36 32.63
N GLU A 537 -20.33 -1.88 33.09
CA GLU A 537 -19.32 -1.09 33.81
C GLU A 537 -18.47 -0.22 32.87
N LEU A 538 -18.17 -0.72 31.66
CA LEU A 538 -17.51 0.06 30.62
C LEU A 538 -18.39 1.23 30.17
N GLU A 539 -19.71 1.02 30.05
CA GLU A 539 -20.70 2.05 29.70
C GLU A 539 -20.96 3.05 30.84
N LYS A 540 -20.97 2.60 32.10
CA LYS A 540 -21.00 3.47 33.30
C LYS A 540 -19.75 4.35 33.42
N ARG A 541 -18.57 3.82 33.11
CA ARG A 541 -17.33 4.62 33.10
C ARG A 541 -17.26 5.55 31.89
N ALA A 542 -17.69 5.12 30.71
CA ALA A 542 -17.78 5.99 29.53
C ALA A 542 -18.75 7.17 29.75
N SER A 543 -19.87 6.94 30.43
CA SER A 543 -20.83 8.00 30.82
C SER A 543 -20.34 8.87 31.98
N SER A 544 -19.47 8.38 32.88
CA SER A 544 -18.82 9.25 33.86
C SER A 544 -17.78 10.18 33.21
N TYR A 545 -17.12 9.73 32.14
CA TYR A 545 -16.22 10.59 31.36
C TYR A 545 -16.97 11.63 30.52
N SER A 546 -18.16 11.30 30.00
CA SER A 546 -18.99 12.28 29.28
C SER A 546 -19.59 13.34 30.21
N ARG A 547 -19.99 12.97 31.44
CA ARG A 547 -20.46 13.96 32.44
C ARG A 547 -19.37 14.95 32.86
N SER A 548 -18.11 14.51 32.98
CA SER A 548 -16.99 15.44 33.28
C SER A 548 -16.68 16.41 32.14
N PHE A 549 -17.20 16.16 30.93
CA PHE A 549 -17.07 17.05 29.77
C PHE A 549 -18.13 18.16 29.76
N ASP A 550 -19.33 17.92 30.33
CA ASP A 550 -20.40 18.92 30.43
C ASP A 550 -20.18 19.90 31.60
N ASP A 551 -19.53 19.44 32.68
CA ASP A 551 -19.17 20.27 33.85
C ASP A 551 -17.93 21.17 33.62
N ALA A 552 -17.26 21.02 32.47
CA ALA A 552 -16.13 21.84 32.07
C ALA A 552 -16.56 22.90 31.02
N LYS A 553 -17.64 23.64 31.32
CA LYS A 553 -17.80 24.97 30.72
C LYS A 553 -16.81 25.92 31.40
N PRO A 554 -15.99 26.67 30.67
CA PRO A 554 -15.19 27.71 31.30
C PRO A 554 -16.14 28.77 31.86
N ASP A 555 -15.97 29.11 33.14
CA ASP A 555 -16.54 30.31 33.72
C ASP A 555 -16.15 31.49 32.83
N VAL A 556 -17.14 32.10 32.19
CA VAL A 556 -17.00 33.41 31.57
C VAL A 556 -16.89 34.38 32.73
N GLU A 557 -15.66 34.69 33.15
CA GLU A 557 -15.40 35.85 33.99
C GLU A 557 -15.93 37.09 33.25
N GLU A 558 -16.98 37.69 33.80
CA GLU A 558 -17.47 39.00 33.42
C GLU A 558 -16.33 40.01 33.42
N GLU A 559 -16.09 40.60 32.26
CA GLU A 559 -15.31 41.80 32.07
C GLU A 559 -15.99 42.95 32.85
N LYS A 560 -15.63 43.13 34.12
CA LYS A 560 -16.01 44.31 34.90
C LYS A 560 -15.21 45.52 34.41
N SER A 561 -15.94 46.42 33.77
CA SER A 561 -15.54 47.81 33.56
C SER A 561 -15.08 48.44 34.86
N LEU A 562 -13.84 48.92 34.87
CA LEU A 562 -13.38 49.96 35.77
C LEU A 562 -14.03 51.27 35.31
N ASP A 563 -15.05 51.73 36.02
CA ASP A 563 -15.28 53.16 36.18
C ASP A 563 -15.87 53.43 37.57
N GLY A 564 -15.07 54.15 38.36
CA GLY A 564 -15.36 54.51 39.72
C GLY A 564 -16.40 55.62 39.79
N ASN A 565 -17.31 55.50 40.76
CA ASN A 565 -17.98 56.67 41.31
C ASN A 565 -18.29 56.43 42.79
N THR A 566 -17.30 56.72 43.64
CA THR A 566 -17.52 57.00 45.06
C THR A 566 -17.40 58.51 45.22
N ARG A 567 -18.53 59.21 45.23
CA ARG A 567 -18.62 60.59 45.75
C ARG A 567 -18.61 60.52 47.27
N VAL A 568 -17.72 61.27 47.94
CA VAL A 568 -18.02 62.19 49.07
C VAL A 568 -16.80 63.10 49.27
N ASP A 569 -17.05 64.41 49.21
CA ASP A 569 -16.13 65.52 49.48
C ASP A 569 -15.70 65.58 50.96
N MET A 570 -14.45 66.01 51.24
CA MET A 570 -14.13 66.87 52.38
C MET A 570 -12.69 67.43 52.30
N VAL A 571 -12.63 68.77 52.24
CA VAL A 571 -11.52 69.72 52.48
C VAL A 571 -10.47 69.92 51.39
#